data_AF-A0A352SZC6-F1
#
_entry.id   AF-A0A352SZC6-F1
#
_cell.length_a   1.000
_cell.length_b   1.000
_cell.length_c   1.000
_cell.angle_alpha   90.00
_cell.angle_beta   90.00
_cell.angle_gamma   90.00
#
_symmetry.space_group_name_H-M   'P 1'
#
loop_
_entity.id
_entity.type
_entity.pdbx_description
1 polymer ?
#
loop_
_entity_poly.entity_id
_entity_poly.type
_entity_poly.pdbx_seq_one_letter_code
_entity_poly.pdbx_strand_id
1 'polypeptide(L)'
;MEIIIDIIGNLVSFIWGIARILIPLMIAIEILKDTKFINKLSGSIKPVTKFFTISENSGISLLFGVAFGLTIGAGAVIQSVKDYDIDKRSIFLVTMFLSMCHAIFEDSILFGSIGANIFILLAARLISAVSITFILSRFIKEELSSKIQ
;
A
#
# COMPACT_ATOMS: atom_id res chain seq x y z
N MET A 1 14.27 -26.29 -32.43
CA MET A 1 15.17 -25.23 -31.95
C MET A 1 14.52 -23.87 -32.10
N GLU A 2 13.87 -23.59 -33.23
CA GLU A 2 13.13 -22.33 -33.48
C GLU A 2 12.04 -22.03 -32.45
N ILE A 3 11.22 -23.03 -32.08
CA ILE A 3 10.17 -22.87 -31.06
C ILE A 3 10.73 -22.36 -29.72
N ILE A 4 11.91 -22.84 -29.31
CA ILE A 4 12.53 -22.43 -28.04
C ILE A 4 13.01 -20.97 -28.14
N ILE A 5 13.54 -20.58 -29.30
CA ILE A 5 14.02 -19.21 -29.55
C ILE A 5 12.84 -18.23 -29.58
N ASP A 6 11.72 -18.60 -30.19
CA ASP A 6 10.51 -17.77 -30.24
C ASP A 6 9.89 -17.56 -28.86
N ILE A 7 9.84 -18.62 -28.03
CA ILE A 7 9.35 -18.51 -26.64
C ILE A 7 10.26 -17.57 -25.84
N ILE A 8 11.57 -17.71 -25.95
CA ILE A 8 12.53 -16.84 -25.25
C ILE A 8 12.37 -15.39 -25.73
N GLY A 9 12.24 -15.16 -27.03
CA GLY A 9 12.04 -13.84 -27.61
C GLY A 9 10.79 -13.14 -27.07
N ASN A 10 9.67 -13.87 -27.01
CA ASN A 10 8.41 -13.35 -26.47
C ASN A 10 8.50 -13.04 -24.97
N LEU A 11 9.14 -13.90 -24.17
CA LEU A 11 9.36 -13.65 -22.75
C LEU A 11 10.22 -12.42 -22.50
N VAL A 12 11.32 -12.26 -23.25
CA VAL A 12 12.20 -11.08 -23.14
C VAL A 12 11.44 -9.82 -23.52
N SER A 13 10.67 -9.83 -24.62
CA SER A 13 9.85 -8.69 -25.03
C SER A 13 8.80 -8.31 -23.97
N PHE A 14 8.18 -9.30 -23.33
CA PHE A 14 7.21 -9.07 -22.26
C PHE A 14 7.86 -8.44 -21.02
N ILE A 15 8.97 -9.01 -20.54
CA ILE A 15 9.74 -8.48 -19.41
C ILE A 15 10.19 -7.05 -19.71
N TRP A 16 10.67 -6.80 -20.93
CA TRP A 16 11.09 -5.48 -21.37
C TRP A 16 9.93 -4.46 -21.38
N GLY A 17 8.74 -4.89 -21.80
CA GLY A 17 7.53 -4.07 -21.76
C GLY A 17 7.20 -3.59 -20.35
N ILE A 18 7.17 -4.51 -19.38
CA ILE A 18 6.91 -4.19 -17.97
C ILE A 18 8.04 -3.33 -17.38
N ALA A 19 9.31 -3.71 -17.61
CA ALA A 19 10.47 -3.02 -17.06
C ALA A 19 10.54 -1.55 -17.49
N ARG A 20 10.19 -1.25 -18.75
CA ARG A 20 10.13 0.12 -19.27
C ARG A 20 9.15 1.01 -18.51
N ILE A 21 8.11 0.44 -17.92
CA ILE A 21 7.10 1.18 -17.15
C ILE A 21 7.49 1.22 -15.67
N LEU A 22 7.87 0.06 -15.10
CA LEU A 22 8.20 -0.08 -13.68
C LEU A 22 9.43 0.72 -13.25
N ILE A 23 10.52 0.65 -14.01
CA ILE A 23 11.79 1.27 -13.62
C ILE A 23 11.66 2.80 -13.44
N PRO A 24 11.15 3.56 -14.43
CA PRO A 24 10.99 5.01 -14.26
C PRO A 24 9.95 5.36 -13.18
N LEU A 25 8.90 4.55 -13.03
CA LEU A 25 7.92 4.72 -11.97
C LEU A 25 8.54 4.57 -10.57
N MET A 26 9.35 3.53 -10.36
CA MET A 26 10.07 3.30 -9.10
C MET A 26 11.02 4.45 -8.76
N ILE A 27 11.76 4.94 -9.76
CA ILE A 27 12.64 6.11 -9.59
C ILE A 27 11.82 7.35 -9.19
N ALA A 28 10.69 7.60 -9.86
CA ALA A 28 9.82 8.73 -9.53
C ALA A 28 9.23 8.63 -8.11
N ILE A 29 8.81 7.44 -7.70
CA ILE A 29 8.30 7.16 -6.35
C ILE A 29 9.38 7.41 -5.29
N GLU A 30 10.60 6.95 -5.51
CA GLU A 30 11.70 7.15 -4.54
C GLU A 30 12.07 8.64 -4.41
N ILE A 31 12.03 9.40 -5.51
CA ILE A 31 12.22 10.87 -5.47
C ILE A 31 11.08 11.55 -4.70
N LEU A 32 9.83 11.14 -4.91
CA LEU A 32 8.67 11.71 -4.21
C LEU A 32 8.70 11.43 -2.71
N LYS A 33 9.20 10.25 -2.31
CA LYS A 33 9.34 9.84 -0.91
C LYS A 33 10.26 10.79 -0.12
N ASP A 34 11.34 11.27 -0.72
CA ASP A 34 12.28 12.19 -0.07
C ASP A 34 11.77 13.64 0.05
N THR A 35 10.69 13.99 -0.65
CA THR A 35 10.06 15.31 -0.47
C THR A 35 9.19 15.36 0.78
N LYS A 36 9.28 16.47 1.55
CA LYS A 36 8.45 16.78 2.75
C LYS A 36 6.92 16.81 2.50
N PHE A 37 6.47 16.46 1.30
CA PHE A 37 5.07 16.38 0.89
C PHE A 37 4.25 15.45 1.80
N ILE A 38 4.88 14.41 2.32
CA ILE A 38 4.25 13.39 3.15
C ILE A 38 3.82 13.92 4.52
N ASN A 39 4.64 14.76 5.16
CA ASN A 39 4.26 15.41 6.42
C ASN A 39 3.06 16.35 6.25
N LYS A 40 2.89 16.92 5.04
CA LYS A 40 1.74 17.77 4.69
C LYS A 40 0.48 16.93 4.42
N LEU A 41 0.64 15.68 4.00
CA LEU A 41 -0.45 14.77 3.66
C LEU A 41 -0.97 13.95 4.87
N SER A 42 -0.21 13.91 5.98
CA SER A 42 -0.66 13.26 7.23
C SER A 42 -1.99 13.84 7.75
N GLY A 43 -2.24 15.14 7.52
CA GLY A 43 -3.52 15.77 7.87
C GLY A 43 -4.71 15.24 7.08
N SER A 44 -4.50 14.77 5.84
CA SER A 44 -5.56 14.24 4.97
C SER A 44 -5.94 12.79 5.30
N ILE A 45 -5.10 12.05 6.00
CA ILE A 45 -5.37 10.66 6.40
C ILE A 45 -6.11 10.57 7.74
N LYS A 46 -6.13 11.65 8.53
CA LYS A 46 -6.89 11.76 9.79
C LYS A 46 -8.35 11.32 9.73
N PRO A 47 -9.15 11.67 8.69
CA PRO A 47 -10.52 11.16 8.59
C PRO A 47 -10.57 9.63 8.42
N VAL A 48 -9.61 9.04 7.73
CA VAL A 48 -9.54 7.59 7.50
C VAL A 48 -9.14 6.86 8.78
N THR A 49 -8.13 7.35 9.50
CA THR A 49 -7.72 6.76 10.78
C THR A 49 -8.82 6.86 11.84
N LYS A 50 -9.55 7.98 11.86
CA LYS A 50 -10.73 8.16 12.73
C LYS A 50 -11.88 7.23 12.36
N PHE A 51 -12.08 6.94 11.07
CA PHE A 51 -13.12 6.03 10.61
C PHE A 51 -12.91 4.59 11.10
N PHE A 52 -11.66 4.12 11.13
CA PHE A 52 -11.32 2.78 11.62
C PHE A 52 -11.03 2.72 13.13
N THR A 53 -11.09 3.84 13.84
CA THR A 53 -10.76 3.96 15.28
C THR A 53 -9.36 3.43 15.57
N ILE A 54 -8.39 3.82 14.74
CA ILE A 54 -6.96 3.47 14.90
C ILE A 54 -6.15 4.71 15.28
N SER A 55 -4.97 4.50 15.87
CA SER A 55 -4.07 5.58 16.29
C SER A 55 -3.76 6.55 15.14
N GLU A 56 -3.81 7.86 15.42
CA GLU A 56 -3.45 8.89 14.44
C GLU A 56 -2.00 8.72 13.95
N ASN A 57 -1.13 8.21 14.82
CA ASN A 57 0.28 7.98 14.51
C ASN A 57 0.48 6.84 13.49
N SER A 58 -0.50 5.93 13.34
CA SER A 58 -0.48 4.88 12.32
C SER A 58 -0.91 5.37 10.93
N GLY A 59 -1.43 6.59 10.84
CA GLY A 59 -1.89 7.19 9.58
C GLY A 59 -0.79 7.39 8.56
N ILE A 60 0.43 7.70 9.02
CA ILE A 60 1.60 7.86 8.16
C ILE A 60 1.90 6.52 7.46
N SER A 61 1.89 5.42 8.19
CA SER A 61 2.13 4.08 7.65
C SER A 61 1.09 3.67 6.60
N LEU A 62 -0.18 3.98 6.86
CA LEU A 62 -1.28 3.80 5.91
C LEU A 62 -1.01 4.58 4.61
N LEU A 63 -0.65 5.86 4.74
CA LEU A 63 -0.39 6.73 3.61
C LEU A 63 0.77 6.20 2.74
N PHE A 64 1.88 5.83 3.36
CA PHE A 64 3.03 5.28 2.66
C PHE A 64 2.72 3.96 1.97
N GLY A 65 2.02 3.04 2.65
CA GLY A 65 1.68 1.74 2.07
C GLY A 65 0.71 1.84 0.90
N VAL A 66 -0.31 2.69 1.03
CA VAL A 66 -1.32 2.92 -0.01
C VAL A 66 -0.70 3.59 -1.24
N ALA A 67 0.15 4.60 -1.04
CA ALA A 67 0.74 5.36 -2.15
C ALA A 67 1.93 4.63 -2.80
N PHE A 68 2.85 4.12 -1.99
CA PHE A 68 4.19 3.67 -2.44
C PHE A 68 4.43 2.17 -2.23
N GLY A 69 3.42 1.43 -1.79
CA GLY A 69 3.46 -0.02 -1.70
C GLY A 69 3.89 -0.55 -0.34
N LEU A 70 3.74 -1.87 -0.19
CA LEU A 70 3.81 -2.54 1.09
C LEU A 70 5.22 -2.52 1.70
N THR A 71 6.28 -2.59 0.89
CA THR A 71 7.67 -2.58 1.39
C THR A 71 7.99 -1.26 2.11
N ILE A 72 7.63 -0.13 1.49
CA ILE A 72 7.82 1.20 2.09
C ILE A 72 6.83 1.40 3.24
N GLY A 73 5.56 0.99 3.05
CA GLY A 73 4.54 1.03 4.09
C GLY A 73 4.91 0.26 5.36
N ALA A 74 5.48 -0.94 5.23
CA ALA A 74 5.92 -1.77 6.34
C ALA A 74 7.10 -1.13 7.10
N GLY A 75 8.04 -0.50 6.39
CA GLY A 75 9.08 0.32 7.02
C GLY A 75 8.49 1.47 7.85
N ALA A 76 7.48 2.16 7.31
CA ALA A 76 6.77 3.20 8.03
C ALA A 76 5.96 2.66 9.23
N VAL A 77 5.36 1.47 9.13
CA VAL A 77 4.73 0.78 10.28
C VAL A 77 5.76 0.57 11.38
N ILE A 78 6.91 -0.05 11.07
CA ILE A 78 7.96 -0.34 12.05
C ILE A 78 8.46 0.94 12.72
N GLN A 79 8.70 1.99 11.95
CA GLN A 79 9.14 3.28 12.47
C GLN A 79 8.08 3.88 13.41
N SER A 80 6.81 3.81 13.03
CA SER A 80 5.72 4.35 13.84
C SER A 80 5.54 3.58 15.15
N VAL A 81 5.82 2.28 15.19
CA VAL A 81 5.84 1.49 16.43
C VAL A 81 6.95 1.94 17.36
N LYS A 82 8.16 2.18 16.82
CA LYS A 82 9.32 2.64 17.60
C LYS A 82 9.14 4.05 18.14
N ASP A 83 8.58 4.94 17.33
CA ASP A 83 8.49 6.36 17.65
C ASP A 83 7.25 6.72 18.49
N TYR A 84 6.17 5.94 18.38
CA TYR A 84 4.85 6.38 18.85
C TYR A 84 4.04 5.40 19.71
N ASP A 85 4.64 4.37 20.33
CA ASP A 85 3.98 3.40 21.24
C ASP A 85 2.56 2.99 20.78
N ILE A 86 2.49 2.53 19.53
CA ILE A 86 1.23 2.23 18.85
C ILE A 86 0.70 0.88 19.34
N ASP A 87 -0.60 0.81 19.59
CA ASP A 87 -1.27 -0.41 20.00
C ASP A 87 -1.24 -1.49 18.90
N LYS A 88 -1.13 -2.75 19.31
CA LYS A 88 -1.07 -3.89 18.39
C LYS A 88 -2.30 -4.00 17.49
N ARG A 89 -3.47 -3.57 17.98
CA ARG A 89 -4.71 -3.56 17.19
C ARG A 89 -4.60 -2.58 16.01
N SER A 90 -4.10 -1.36 16.23
CA SER A 90 -3.88 -0.38 15.16
C SER A 90 -2.88 -0.90 14.12
N ILE A 91 -1.78 -1.53 14.56
CA ILE A 91 -0.80 -2.14 13.65
C ILE A 91 -1.45 -3.24 12.80
N PHE A 92 -2.24 -4.11 13.42
CA PHE A 92 -2.94 -5.19 12.74
C PHE A 92 -3.93 -4.65 11.70
N LEU A 93 -4.76 -3.68 12.07
CA LEU A 93 -5.75 -3.09 11.18
C LEU A 93 -5.11 -2.34 10.00
N VAL A 94 -4.02 -1.60 10.24
CA VAL A 94 -3.24 -0.97 9.17
C VAL A 94 -2.66 -2.03 8.24
N THR A 95 -2.07 -3.09 8.78
CA THR A 95 -1.47 -4.15 7.97
C THR A 95 -2.52 -4.88 7.13
N MET A 96 -3.69 -5.17 7.69
CA MET A 96 -4.80 -5.79 6.95
C MET A 96 -5.35 -4.88 5.85
N PHE A 97 -5.46 -3.58 6.12
CA PHE A 97 -5.86 -2.62 5.10
C PHE A 97 -4.84 -2.58 3.96
N LEU A 98 -3.55 -2.45 4.27
CA LEU A 98 -2.47 -2.38 3.29
C LEU A 98 -2.34 -3.68 2.48
N SER A 99 -2.60 -4.84 3.09
CA SER A 99 -2.61 -6.12 2.37
C SER A 99 -3.59 -6.10 1.18
N MET A 100 -4.77 -5.48 1.35
CA MET A 100 -5.78 -5.36 0.30
C MET A 100 -5.56 -4.15 -0.62
N CYS A 101 -5.07 -3.06 -0.05
CA CYS A 101 -4.92 -1.78 -0.74
C CYS A 101 -3.55 -1.16 -0.43
N HIS A 102 -2.51 -1.67 -1.09
CA HIS A 102 -1.20 -1.04 -1.21
C HIS A 102 -0.93 -0.62 -2.66
N ALA A 103 0.10 0.21 -2.85
CA ALA A 103 0.67 0.53 -4.16
C ALA A 103 -0.36 1.00 -5.21
N ILE A 104 -1.35 1.82 -4.81
CA ILE A 104 -2.45 2.25 -5.69
C ILE A 104 -1.91 2.84 -7.00
N PHE A 105 -0.86 3.67 -6.94
CA PHE A 105 -0.30 4.29 -8.14
C PHE A 105 0.40 3.27 -9.03
N GLU A 106 1.25 2.42 -8.44
CA GLU A 106 2.01 1.43 -9.17
C GLU A 106 1.11 0.38 -9.82
N ASP A 107 0.24 -0.25 -9.04
CA ASP A 107 -0.66 -1.29 -9.54
C ASP A 107 -1.63 -0.72 -10.59
N SER A 108 -2.16 0.48 -10.38
CA SER A 108 -3.06 1.11 -11.36
C SER A 108 -2.37 1.38 -12.69
N ILE A 109 -1.13 1.89 -12.66
CA ILE A 109 -0.36 2.19 -13.88
C ILE A 109 0.03 0.89 -14.59
N LEU A 110 0.46 -0.13 -13.85
CA LEU A 110 0.83 -1.43 -14.42
C LEU A 110 -0.36 -2.13 -15.07
N PHE A 111 -1.45 -2.31 -14.34
CA PHE A 111 -2.64 -2.98 -14.87
C PHE A 111 -3.30 -2.14 -15.97
N GLY A 112 -3.29 -0.82 -15.85
CA GLY A 112 -3.74 0.09 -16.92
C GLY A 112 -2.93 -0.07 -18.20
N SER A 113 -1.61 -0.24 -18.09
CA SER A 113 -0.72 -0.45 -19.25
C SER A 113 -0.95 -1.80 -19.95
N ILE A 114 -1.55 -2.77 -19.26
CA ILE A 114 -1.94 -4.08 -19.80
C ILE A 114 -3.40 -4.05 -20.32
N GLY A 115 -4.08 -2.90 -20.24
CA GLY A 115 -5.44 -2.68 -20.76
C GLY A 115 -6.56 -2.90 -19.74
N ALA A 116 -6.25 -3.04 -18.45
CA ALA A 116 -7.26 -3.15 -17.41
C ALA A 116 -7.94 -1.80 -17.12
N ASN A 117 -9.21 -1.85 -16.74
CA ASN A 117 -9.92 -0.66 -16.29
C ASN A 117 -9.48 -0.28 -14.87
N ILE A 118 -8.67 0.79 -14.78
CA ILE A 118 -8.09 1.31 -13.54
C ILE A 118 -9.17 1.63 -12.50
N PHE A 119 -10.29 2.24 -12.90
CA PHE A 119 -11.34 2.65 -11.98
C PHE A 119 -12.02 1.46 -11.30
N ILE A 120 -12.32 0.41 -12.08
CA ILE A 120 -12.96 -0.81 -11.56
C ILE A 120 -11.99 -1.55 -10.63
N LEU A 121 -10.72 -1.66 -11.03
CA LEU A 121 -9.67 -2.29 -10.21
C LEU A 121 -9.51 -1.56 -8.86
N LEU A 122 -9.40 -0.24 -8.92
CA LEU A 122 -9.22 0.60 -7.74
C LEU A 122 -10.44 0.55 -6.82
N ALA A 123 -11.64 0.65 -7.38
CA ALA A 123 -12.89 0.58 -6.62
C ALA A 123 -13.01 -0.77 -5.92
N ALA A 124 -12.76 -1.88 -6.61
CA ALA A 124 -12.82 -3.22 -6.03
C ALA A 124 -11.85 -3.38 -4.85
N ARG A 125 -10.62 -2.86 -4.97
CA ARG A 125 -9.61 -2.91 -3.90
C ARG A 125 -9.94 -2.02 -2.72
N LEU A 126 -10.41 -0.80 -2.97
CA LEU A 126 -10.81 0.11 -1.89
C LEU A 126 -12.02 -0.44 -1.15
N ILE A 127 -13.03 -0.95 -1.86
CA ILE A 127 -14.21 -1.55 -1.24
C ILE A 127 -13.82 -2.77 -0.41
N SER A 128 -13.03 -3.70 -0.96
CA SER A 128 -12.61 -4.89 -0.21
C SER A 128 -11.77 -4.54 1.01
N ALA A 129 -10.81 -3.62 0.89
CA ALA A 129 -9.98 -3.16 2.00
C ALA A 129 -10.82 -2.49 3.09
N VAL A 130 -11.72 -1.57 2.71
CA VAL A 130 -12.58 -0.88 3.67
C VAL A 130 -13.53 -1.86 4.34
N SER A 131 -14.21 -2.73 3.59
CA SER A 131 -15.17 -3.69 4.14
C SER A 131 -14.48 -4.65 5.12
N ILE A 132 -13.37 -5.26 4.72
CA ILE A 132 -12.65 -6.24 5.56
C ILE A 132 -12.09 -5.56 6.81
N THR A 133 -11.38 -4.44 6.66
CA THR A 133 -10.80 -3.72 7.81
C THR A 133 -11.89 -3.16 8.73
N PHE A 134 -13.03 -2.73 8.20
CA PHE A 134 -14.16 -2.28 9.01
C PHE A 134 -14.77 -3.41 9.83
N ILE A 135 -15.00 -4.57 9.19
CA ILE A 135 -15.49 -5.77 9.88
C ILE A 135 -14.50 -6.16 10.98
N LEU A 136 -13.21 -6.29 10.66
CA LEU A 136 -12.17 -6.65 11.63
C LEU A 136 -12.05 -5.63 12.76
N SER A 137 -12.17 -4.32 12.48
CA SER A 137 -12.15 -3.28 13.50
C SER A 137 -13.29 -3.44 14.51
N ARG A 138 -14.45 -3.97 14.09
CA ARG A 138 -15.60 -4.23 14.97
C ARG A 138 -15.46 -5.54 15.76
N PHE A 139 -14.92 -6.60 15.16
CA PHE A 139 -14.76 -7.90 15.83
C PHE A 139 -13.57 -7.92 16.79
N ILE A 140 -12.49 -7.21 16.47
CA ILE A 140 -11.29 -7.15 17.30
C ILE A 140 -11.47 -6.00 18.29
N LYS A 141 -11.97 -6.31 19.50
CA LYS A 141 -12.13 -5.35 20.59
C LYS A 141 -11.12 -5.65 21.71
N GLU A 142 -10.26 -4.66 21.97
CA GLU A 142 -9.40 -4.42 23.15
C GLU A 142 -8.45 -5.50 23.69
N GLU A 143 -8.58 -6.80 23.39
CA GLU A 143 -7.71 -7.83 23.96
C GLU A 143 -6.25 -7.76 23.45
N LEU A 144 -6.03 -7.01 22.36
CA LEU A 144 -4.72 -6.65 21.84
C LEU A 144 -4.31 -5.20 22.20
N SER A 145 -4.83 -4.67 23.31
CA SER A 145 -4.41 -3.40 23.92
C SER A 145 -3.16 -3.54 24.81
N SER A 146 -2.44 -4.67 24.73
CA SER A 146 -1.09 -4.73 25.30
C SER A 146 -0.14 -3.94 24.41
N LYS A 147 0.32 -2.80 24.92
CA LYS A 147 1.41 -2.02 24.34
C LYS A 147 2.59 -2.94 24.01
N ILE A 148 3.24 -2.69 22.88
CA ILE A 148 4.48 -3.40 22.55
C ILE A 148 5.56 -2.74 23.44
N GLN A 149 5.90 -3.37 24.56
CA GLN A 149 7.13 -3.03 25.30
C GLN A 149 8.36 -3.38 24.46
#